data_AF-A0A432VI62-F1
#
_entry.id   AF-A0A432VI62-F1
#
_cell.length_a   1.000
_cell.length_b   1.000
_cell.length_c   1.000
_cell.angle_alpha   90.00
_cell.angle_beta   90.00
_cell.angle_gamma   90.00
#
_symmetry.space_group_name_H-M   'P 1'
#
loop_
_entity.id
_entity.type
_entity.pdbx_description
1 polymer ?
#
loop_
_entity_poly.entity_id
_entity_poly.type
_entity_poly.pdbx_seq_one_letter_code
_entity_poly.pdbx_strand_id
1 'polypeptide(L)'
;MQRKMTGSDIVASLAKGRPWWQLRASDVQPWVQSLHHSAVQELTSRTEWIGEAWDGKSDIQVGSSAVLGSEVASLLRKLRRGIKAARLDVVGQPDSTSIRQCYGATRSALMLVVDIDLGDVVLPLGIWEWQLRDSERPSISKIADNMLSIIGHALSMRDRLIQREFRLRKALQETVAKIGTGVAPLWLRMNPFPINENPKYLIASPYLMCIISLNDCLEWTPTGDEQITTVRDIRKQYRWLARYHRPRAQTLDRLVATGSQGSIDELSLAIIAAQGLNPGDVFRLAHQEALTDRRGSVQFHRPDRPQDASHRDQLYYRDGRLKIIIGFDGGVYTSDVLSVWGDFPETVAHAARGKRLDQFVDHAAFRETGIVVKVAETRQGALDLNHRLRSISIEEAERRWMLAAK
;
A
#
# COMPACT_ATOMS: atom_id res chain seq x y z
N MET A 1 0.35 -3.44 -26.03
CA MET A 1 0.15 -3.04 -24.62
C MET A 1 -1.15 -3.67 -24.14
N GLN A 2 -1.09 -4.78 -23.39
CA GLN A 2 -2.29 -5.46 -22.88
C GLN A 2 -3.06 -4.48 -21.98
N ARG A 3 -4.39 -4.46 -22.10
CA ARG A 3 -5.28 -3.66 -21.24
C ARG A 3 -4.97 -4.04 -19.78
N LYS A 4 -4.25 -3.17 -19.05
CA LYS A 4 -3.94 -3.40 -17.64
C LYS A 4 -5.27 -3.61 -16.91
N MET A 5 -5.43 -4.77 -16.25
CA MET A 5 -6.61 -5.06 -15.44
C MET A 5 -6.83 -3.93 -14.44
N THR A 6 -8.08 -3.49 -14.24
CA THR A 6 -8.41 -2.55 -13.16
C THR A 6 -8.46 -3.29 -11.82
N GLY A 7 -8.42 -2.57 -10.69
CA GLY A 7 -8.62 -3.21 -9.38
C GLY A 7 -9.95 -3.96 -9.27
N SER A 8 -11.00 -3.52 -9.95
CA SER A 8 -12.28 -4.26 -10.03
C SER A 8 -12.15 -5.58 -10.78
N ASP A 9 -11.42 -5.59 -11.91
CA ASP A 9 -11.14 -6.82 -12.67
C ASP A 9 -10.28 -7.80 -11.87
N ILE A 10 -9.31 -7.27 -11.10
CA ILE A 10 -8.49 -8.08 -10.19
C ILE A 10 -9.40 -8.75 -9.15
N VAL A 11 -10.20 -7.99 -8.40
CA VAL A 11 -11.08 -8.57 -7.36
C VAL A 11 -12.06 -9.59 -7.96
N ALA A 12 -12.64 -9.30 -9.12
CA ALA A 12 -13.55 -10.23 -9.79
C ALA A 12 -12.86 -11.55 -10.17
N SER A 13 -11.61 -11.46 -10.67
CA SER A 13 -10.78 -12.63 -10.99
C SER A 13 -10.46 -13.47 -9.76
N LEU A 14 -10.07 -12.83 -8.65
CA LEU A 14 -9.79 -13.52 -7.38
C LEU A 14 -11.04 -14.21 -6.82
N ALA A 15 -12.19 -13.53 -6.90
CA ALA A 15 -13.42 -14.02 -6.29
C ALA A 15 -14.05 -15.21 -7.04
N LYS A 16 -13.75 -15.37 -8.34
CA LYS A 16 -14.24 -16.48 -9.18
C LYS A 16 -15.77 -16.64 -9.11
N GLY A 17 -16.49 -15.52 -9.19
CA GLY A 17 -17.95 -15.47 -9.11
C GLY A 17 -18.54 -15.43 -7.70
N ARG A 18 -17.74 -15.58 -6.64
CA ARG A 18 -18.18 -15.33 -5.25
C ARG A 18 -18.25 -13.82 -4.97
N PRO A 19 -19.00 -13.40 -3.94
CA PRO A 19 -18.86 -12.05 -3.40
C PRO A 19 -17.41 -11.78 -2.93
N TRP A 20 -16.89 -10.58 -3.17
CA TRP A 20 -15.53 -10.19 -2.74
C TRP A 20 -15.30 -10.38 -1.24
N TRP A 21 -16.34 -10.19 -0.42
CA TRP A 21 -16.25 -10.38 1.01
C TRP A 21 -16.17 -11.86 1.40
N GLN A 22 -16.24 -12.83 0.49
CA GLN A 22 -15.98 -14.25 0.77
C GLN A 22 -14.59 -14.70 0.32
N LEU A 23 -13.74 -13.78 -0.15
CA LEU A 23 -12.35 -14.08 -0.44
C LEU A 23 -11.67 -14.67 0.80
N ARG A 24 -10.89 -15.71 0.57
CA ARG A 24 -9.98 -16.35 1.53
C ARG A 24 -8.56 -15.86 1.27
N ALA A 25 -7.67 -15.97 2.25
CA ALA A 25 -6.27 -15.60 2.05
C ALA A 25 -5.64 -16.36 0.88
N SER A 26 -6.01 -17.63 0.67
CA SER A 26 -5.54 -18.46 -0.44
C SER A 26 -6.00 -17.97 -1.82
N ASP A 27 -7.09 -17.21 -1.89
CA ASP A 27 -7.54 -16.59 -3.14
C ASP A 27 -6.67 -15.38 -3.50
N VAL A 28 -6.22 -14.63 -2.49
CA VAL A 28 -5.52 -13.35 -2.64
C VAL A 28 -4.01 -13.54 -2.74
N GLN A 29 -3.46 -14.50 -2.00
CA GLN A 29 -2.02 -14.73 -1.88
C GLN A 29 -1.30 -14.92 -3.22
N PRO A 30 -1.80 -15.69 -4.20
CA PRO A 30 -1.10 -15.83 -5.49
C PRO A 30 -0.95 -14.51 -6.23
N TRP A 31 -1.95 -13.64 -6.18
CA TRP A 31 -1.86 -12.31 -6.77
C TRP A 31 -0.86 -11.44 -6.01
N VAL A 32 -0.92 -11.43 -4.67
CA VAL A 32 0.04 -10.69 -3.83
C VAL A 32 1.49 -11.13 -4.11
N GLN A 33 1.75 -12.42 -4.25
CA GLN A 33 3.07 -12.97 -4.56
C GLN A 33 3.55 -12.62 -5.98
N SER A 34 2.64 -12.26 -6.89
CA SER A 34 2.98 -11.79 -8.24
C SER A 34 3.30 -10.29 -8.31
N LEU A 35 3.07 -9.55 -7.23
CA LEU A 35 3.29 -8.10 -7.20
C LEU A 35 4.77 -7.75 -7.06
N HIS A 36 5.15 -6.63 -7.66
CA HIS A 36 6.46 -6.02 -7.42
C HIS A 36 6.63 -5.62 -5.95
N HIS A 37 7.88 -5.56 -5.47
CA HIS A 37 8.19 -5.23 -4.09
C HIS A 37 7.56 -3.87 -3.66
N SER A 38 7.56 -2.88 -4.55
CA SER A 38 6.93 -1.57 -4.32
C SER A 38 5.43 -1.60 -4.01
N ALA A 39 4.73 -2.68 -4.38
CA ALA A 39 3.31 -2.88 -4.14
C ALA A 39 3.02 -3.75 -2.90
N VAL A 40 4.04 -4.33 -2.25
CA VAL A 40 3.92 -5.17 -1.05
C VAL A 40 4.67 -4.63 0.18
N GLN A 41 5.46 -3.56 0.02
CA GLN A 41 6.23 -2.94 1.11
C GLN A 41 5.36 -2.44 2.29
N GLU A 42 5.96 -2.53 3.47
CA GLU A 42 5.45 -1.95 4.72
C GLU A 42 5.25 -0.43 4.54
N LEU A 43 4.12 0.09 5.03
CA LEU A 43 3.59 1.47 4.83
C LEU A 43 2.87 1.74 3.49
N THR A 44 3.03 0.90 2.47
CA THR A 44 2.28 1.03 1.21
C THR A 44 1.19 -0.03 1.13
N SER A 45 1.56 -1.27 1.44
CA SER A 45 0.68 -2.42 1.42
C SER A 45 0.13 -2.74 2.80
N ARG A 46 -0.98 -3.49 2.80
CA ARG A 46 -1.69 -4.08 3.94
C ARG A 46 -1.89 -5.58 3.79
N THR A 47 -1.02 -6.23 3.03
CA THR A 47 -1.02 -7.67 2.75
C THR A 47 -0.86 -8.51 4.01
N GLU A 48 -0.14 -8.00 5.01
CA GLU A 48 0.09 -8.60 6.31
C GLU A 48 -1.19 -8.85 7.14
N TRP A 49 -2.27 -8.10 6.87
CA TRP A 49 -3.57 -8.31 7.51
C TRP A 49 -4.40 -9.41 6.84
N ILE A 50 -4.20 -9.60 5.53
CA ILE A 50 -4.79 -10.71 4.77
C ILE A 50 -4.04 -11.98 5.16
N GLY A 51 -2.72 -11.93 5.20
CA GLY A 51 -1.86 -13.01 5.65
C GLY A 51 -1.52 -14.03 4.57
N GLU A 52 -0.73 -15.01 4.96
CA GLU A 52 -0.27 -16.12 4.14
C GLU A 52 -1.14 -17.35 4.43
N ALA A 53 -1.77 -17.92 3.40
CA ALA A 53 -2.58 -19.10 3.57
C ALA A 53 -1.70 -20.34 3.73
N TRP A 54 -2.20 -21.29 4.51
CA TRP A 54 -1.54 -22.59 4.63
C TRP A 54 -1.80 -23.44 3.39
N ASP A 55 -0.77 -24.15 2.94
CA ASP A 55 -0.85 -25.08 1.80
C ASP A 55 -1.59 -26.39 2.14
N GLY A 56 -1.93 -26.59 3.42
CA GLY A 56 -2.64 -27.77 3.93
C GLY A 56 -1.73 -28.94 4.34
N LYS A 57 -0.40 -28.79 4.24
CA LYS A 57 0.56 -29.87 4.48
C LYS A 57 1.81 -29.43 5.24
N SER A 58 2.39 -28.28 4.88
CA SER A 58 3.65 -27.81 5.43
C SER A 58 3.53 -27.47 6.91
N ASP A 59 4.66 -27.42 7.60
CA ASP A 59 4.71 -26.73 8.88
C ASP A 59 4.51 -25.22 8.65
N ILE A 60 4.02 -24.52 9.68
CA ILE A 60 3.74 -23.08 9.64
C ILE A 60 4.68 -22.38 10.61
N GLN A 61 5.46 -21.42 10.10
CA GLN A 61 6.37 -20.62 10.91
C GLN A 61 5.69 -19.34 11.41
N VAL A 62 5.16 -19.38 12.62
CA VAL A 62 4.54 -18.21 13.27
C VAL A 62 5.59 -17.46 14.06
N GLY A 63 6.29 -16.52 13.41
CA GLY A 63 7.31 -15.69 14.02
C GLY A 63 8.55 -16.53 14.30
N SER A 64 8.91 -16.69 15.57
CA SER A 64 9.96 -17.60 16.03
C SER A 64 9.47 -19.02 16.33
N SER A 65 8.16 -19.27 16.31
CA SER A 65 7.56 -20.57 16.69
C SER A 65 7.12 -21.39 15.48
N ALA A 66 7.49 -22.66 15.44
CA ALA A 66 7.05 -23.60 14.40
C ALA A 66 5.82 -24.39 14.87
N VAL A 67 4.77 -24.43 14.04
CA VAL A 67 3.57 -25.26 14.26
C VAL A 67 3.57 -26.37 13.23
N LEU A 68 3.58 -27.63 13.68
CA LEU A 68 3.63 -28.76 12.74
C LEU A 68 2.33 -28.85 11.94
N GLY A 69 2.42 -29.15 10.64
CA GLY A 69 1.24 -29.31 9.78
C GLY A 69 0.28 -30.40 10.29
N SER A 70 0.82 -31.42 10.96
CA SER A 70 0.05 -32.48 11.61
C SER A 70 -0.78 -31.98 12.80
N GLU A 71 -0.30 -30.98 13.53
CA GLU A 71 -1.00 -30.35 14.64
C GLU A 71 -2.13 -29.44 14.15
N VAL A 72 -1.89 -28.70 13.07
CA VAL A 72 -2.93 -27.91 12.38
C VAL A 72 -4.01 -28.82 11.83
N ALA A 73 -3.65 -29.93 11.19
CA ALA A 73 -4.60 -30.93 10.71
C ALA A 73 -5.41 -31.57 11.87
N SER A 74 -4.77 -31.81 13.01
CA SER A 74 -5.42 -32.32 14.23
C SER A 74 -6.42 -31.30 14.80
N LEU A 75 -6.04 -30.01 14.84
CA LEU A 75 -6.93 -28.92 15.24
C LEU A 75 -8.17 -28.85 14.35
N LEU A 76 -7.99 -28.81 13.03
CA LEU A 76 -9.10 -28.80 12.07
C LEU A 76 -10.03 -30.01 12.26
N ARG A 77 -9.47 -31.20 12.48
CA ARG A 77 -10.26 -32.42 12.71
C ARG A 77 -11.09 -32.32 14.00
N LYS A 78 -10.51 -31.79 15.08
CA LYS A 78 -11.23 -31.57 16.35
C LYS A 78 -12.32 -30.53 16.21
N LEU A 79 -12.05 -29.40 15.54
CA LEU A 79 -13.06 -28.37 15.25
C LEU A 79 -14.23 -28.93 14.45
N ARG A 80 -13.97 -29.67 13.37
CA ARG A 80 -15.03 -30.33 12.57
C ARG A 80 -15.88 -31.28 13.41
N ARG A 81 -15.25 -32.11 14.25
CA ARG A 81 -15.96 -33.01 15.16
C ARG A 81 -16.79 -32.25 16.18
N GLY A 82 -16.23 -31.20 16.79
CA GLY A 82 -16.92 -30.37 17.77
C GLY A 82 -18.11 -29.62 17.19
N ILE A 83 -17.96 -28.99 16.02
CA ILE A 83 -19.03 -28.30 15.29
C ILE A 83 -20.19 -29.27 15.01
N LYS A 84 -19.89 -30.47 14.52
CA LYS A 84 -20.89 -31.52 14.27
C LYS A 84 -21.56 -32.00 15.55
N ALA A 85 -20.78 -32.25 16.61
CA ALA A 85 -21.31 -32.74 17.88
C ALA A 85 -22.23 -31.69 18.55
N ALA A 86 -21.88 -30.42 18.46
CA ALA A 86 -22.67 -29.30 18.97
C ALA A 86 -23.85 -28.90 18.05
N ARG A 87 -24.05 -29.60 16.92
CA ARG A 87 -25.12 -29.33 15.93
C ARG A 87 -25.15 -27.88 15.45
N LEU A 88 -23.98 -27.31 15.18
CA LEU A 88 -23.83 -25.94 14.70
C LEU A 88 -23.93 -25.91 13.17
N ASP A 89 -25.10 -26.28 12.63
CA ASP A 89 -25.29 -26.57 11.20
C ASP A 89 -25.05 -25.37 10.27
N VAL A 90 -25.13 -24.15 10.80
CA VAL A 90 -24.85 -22.90 10.07
C VAL A 90 -23.34 -22.64 9.91
N VAL A 91 -22.49 -23.34 10.66
CA VAL A 91 -21.04 -23.15 10.64
C VAL A 91 -20.43 -24.02 9.55
N GLY A 92 -19.75 -23.38 8.59
CA GLY A 92 -18.98 -24.06 7.56
C GLY A 92 -17.87 -24.92 8.18
N GLN A 93 -17.66 -26.13 7.64
CA GLN A 93 -16.62 -27.03 8.13
C GLN A 93 -15.24 -26.46 7.78
N PRO A 94 -14.39 -26.11 8.76
CA PRO A 94 -13.11 -25.46 8.45
C PRO A 94 -12.18 -26.43 7.72
N ASP A 95 -11.40 -25.93 6.78
CA ASP A 95 -10.46 -26.71 5.98
C ASP A 95 -9.08 -26.05 5.91
N SER A 96 -8.18 -26.58 5.08
CA SER A 96 -6.83 -26.01 4.95
C SER A 96 -6.86 -24.55 4.51
N THR A 97 -7.83 -24.16 3.68
CA THR A 97 -7.98 -22.78 3.19
C THR A 97 -8.60 -21.84 4.22
N SER A 98 -9.08 -22.38 5.36
CA SER A 98 -9.44 -21.61 6.54
C SER A 98 -8.22 -21.18 7.36
N ILE A 99 -7.04 -21.75 7.11
CA ILE A 99 -5.84 -21.47 7.90
C ILE A 99 -4.99 -20.42 7.20
N ARG A 100 -4.56 -19.42 7.98
CA ARG A 100 -3.59 -18.43 7.54
C ARG A 100 -2.75 -17.91 8.69
N GLN A 101 -1.62 -17.33 8.34
CA GLN A 101 -0.75 -16.59 9.23
C GLN A 101 -0.87 -15.10 8.92
N CYS A 102 -1.17 -14.27 9.91
CA CYS A 102 -1.27 -12.83 9.70
C CYS A 102 -0.89 -12.04 10.94
N TYR A 103 -0.75 -10.73 10.76
CA TYR A 103 -0.63 -9.80 11.88
C TYR A 103 -2.00 -9.36 12.37
N GLY A 104 -2.12 -9.13 13.69
CA GLY A 104 -3.26 -8.43 14.27
C GLY A 104 -3.23 -6.92 14.00
N ALA A 105 -4.28 -6.22 14.42
CA ALA A 105 -4.52 -4.78 14.20
C ALA A 105 -3.46 -3.82 14.79
N THR A 106 -2.48 -4.28 15.56
CA THR A 106 -1.37 -3.44 16.06
C THR A 106 -0.05 -3.78 15.40
N ARG A 107 -0.02 -4.76 14.47
CA ARG A 107 1.19 -5.29 13.82
C ARG A 107 2.30 -5.75 14.76
N SER A 108 2.02 -5.81 16.05
CA SER A 108 3.02 -6.07 17.09
C SER A 108 3.28 -7.56 17.28
N ALA A 109 2.39 -8.41 16.82
CA ALA A 109 2.54 -9.85 16.91
C ALA A 109 1.82 -10.58 15.78
N LEU A 110 2.46 -11.66 15.37
CA LEU A 110 1.95 -12.59 14.37
C LEU A 110 1.03 -13.62 15.03
N MET A 111 0.03 -14.07 14.29
CA MET A 111 -0.96 -15.03 14.76
C MET A 111 -1.14 -16.16 13.75
N LEU A 112 -1.35 -17.37 14.26
CA LEU A 112 -2.00 -18.44 13.50
C LEU A 112 -3.51 -18.22 13.58
N VAL A 113 -4.17 -18.10 12.43
CA VAL A 113 -5.59 -17.77 12.35
C VAL A 113 -6.36 -18.89 11.67
N VAL A 114 -7.51 -19.23 12.25
CA VAL A 114 -8.54 -20.08 11.66
C VAL A 114 -9.74 -19.19 11.32
N ASP A 115 -10.00 -18.97 10.04
CA ASP A 115 -11.17 -18.26 9.55
C ASP A 115 -12.40 -19.20 9.55
N ILE A 116 -13.31 -18.98 10.50
CA ILE A 116 -14.53 -19.77 10.68
C ILE A 116 -15.69 -19.13 9.91
N ASP A 117 -16.28 -19.87 8.98
CA ASP A 117 -17.43 -19.43 8.21
C ASP A 117 -18.74 -19.62 9.02
N LEU A 118 -19.44 -18.52 9.30
CA LEU A 118 -20.75 -18.50 9.98
C LEU A 118 -21.91 -18.19 8.99
N GLY A 119 -21.65 -18.38 7.69
CA GLY A 119 -22.52 -18.07 6.57
C GLY A 119 -22.28 -16.66 6.04
N ASP A 120 -22.96 -15.68 6.63
CA ASP A 120 -22.88 -14.28 6.20
C ASP A 120 -21.69 -13.53 6.81
N VAL A 121 -20.98 -14.16 7.76
CA VAL A 121 -19.85 -13.59 8.51
C VAL A 121 -18.73 -14.60 8.56
N VAL A 122 -17.50 -14.14 8.37
CA VAL A 122 -16.29 -14.93 8.63
C VAL A 122 -15.70 -14.46 9.94
N LEU A 123 -15.59 -15.36 10.91
CA LEU A 123 -15.02 -15.12 12.23
C LEU A 123 -13.56 -15.62 12.27
N PRO A 124 -12.57 -14.72 12.21
CA PRO A 124 -11.17 -15.11 12.36
C PRO A 124 -10.86 -15.34 13.84
N LEU A 125 -10.43 -16.55 14.19
CA LEU A 125 -9.95 -16.90 15.54
C LEU A 125 -8.44 -17.09 15.52
N GLY A 126 -7.73 -16.37 16.39
CA GLY A 126 -6.29 -16.28 16.36
C GLY A 126 -5.60 -16.89 17.58
N ILE A 127 -4.41 -17.45 17.36
CA ILE A 127 -3.48 -17.92 18.39
C ILE A 127 -2.23 -17.07 18.25
N TRP A 128 -1.88 -16.33 19.31
CA TRP A 128 -0.67 -15.51 19.28
C TRP A 128 0.59 -16.36 19.25
N GLU A 129 1.64 -15.84 18.61
CA GLU A 129 2.98 -16.47 18.62
C GLU A 129 3.43 -16.89 20.02
N TRP A 130 3.28 -16.04 21.04
CA TRP A 130 3.74 -16.36 22.40
C TRP A 130 3.04 -17.61 22.98
N GLN A 131 1.79 -17.88 22.60
CA GLN A 131 1.04 -19.09 22.98
C GLN A 131 1.48 -20.34 22.23
N LEU A 132 2.35 -20.20 21.23
CA LEU A 132 2.89 -21.31 20.45
C LEU A 132 4.30 -21.71 20.91
N ARG A 133 4.89 -20.96 21.84
CA ARG A 133 6.19 -21.27 22.45
C ARG A 133 6.10 -22.50 23.35
N ASP A 134 7.09 -23.37 23.31
CA ASP A 134 7.08 -24.68 23.99
C ASP A 134 6.71 -24.60 25.49
N SER A 135 7.13 -23.56 26.20
CA SER A 135 6.86 -23.37 27.63
C SER A 135 5.41 -23.00 27.96
N GLU A 136 4.68 -22.44 26.99
CA GLU A 136 3.33 -21.87 27.20
C GLU A 136 2.27 -22.52 26.32
N ARG A 137 2.67 -23.48 25.48
CA ARG A 137 1.85 -24.06 24.42
C ARG A 137 0.66 -24.86 24.96
N PRO A 138 -0.58 -24.40 24.76
CA PRO A 138 -1.76 -25.17 25.14
C PRO A 138 -1.87 -26.44 24.28
N SER A 139 -2.46 -27.50 24.85
CA SER A 139 -2.78 -28.69 24.04
C SER A 139 -3.75 -28.35 22.92
N ILE A 140 -3.64 -29.04 21.78
CA ILE A 140 -4.54 -28.85 20.64
C ILE A 140 -6.03 -29.04 21.01
N SER A 141 -6.32 -29.93 21.97
CA SER A 141 -7.69 -30.07 22.52
C SER A 141 -8.16 -28.78 23.19
N LYS A 142 -7.35 -28.20 24.09
CA LYS A 142 -7.70 -26.96 24.78
C LYS A 142 -7.89 -25.79 23.81
N ILE A 143 -7.06 -25.71 22.77
CA ILE A 143 -7.21 -24.71 21.69
C ILE A 143 -8.55 -24.88 20.97
N ALA A 144 -8.89 -26.11 20.56
CA ALA A 144 -10.14 -26.41 19.89
C ALA A 144 -11.36 -26.10 20.77
N ASP A 145 -11.32 -26.48 22.05
CA ASP A 145 -12.41 -26.24 23.00
C ASP A 145 -12.66 -24.73 23.22
N ASN A 146 -11.59 -23.94 23.35
CA ASN A 146 -11.68 -22.49 23.44
C ASN A 146 -12.29 -21.88 22.16
N MET A 147 -11.85 -22.32 20.98
CA MET A 147 -12.41 -21.85 19.71
C MET A 147 -13.91 -22.21 19.60
N LEU A 148 -14.29 -23.44 19.96
CA LEU A 148 -15.70 -23.88 19.94
C LEU A 148 -16.57 -23.06 20.91
N SER A 149 -16.03 -22.71 22.08
CA SER A 149 -16.70 -21.82 23.03
C SER A 149 -16.96 -20.42 22.42
N ILE A 150 -15.96 -19.84 21.77
CA ILE A 150 -16.10 -18.53 21.09
C ILE A 150 -17.09 -18.64 19.92
N ILE A 151 -17.05 -19.71 19.13
CA ILE A 151 -18.01 -19.96 18.03
C ILE A 151 -19.44 -20.02 18.59
N GLY A 152 -19.66 -20.78 19.67
CA GLY A 152 -20.97 -20.87 20.32
C GLY A 152 -21.47 -19.50 20.79
N HIS A 153 -20.59 -18.67 21.37
CA HIS A 153 -20.94 -17.31 21.75
C HIS A 153 -21.27 -16.42 20.53
N ALA A 154 -20.45 -16.49 19.48
CA ALA A 154 -20.66 -15.73 18.24
C ALA A 154 -22.01 -16.07 17.59
N LEU A 155 -22.42 -17.34 17.62
CA LEU A 155 -23.72 -17.77 17.13
C LEU A 155 -24.89 -17.19 17.92
N SER A 156 -24.76 -17.06 19.25
CA SER A 156 -25.78 -16.39 20.07
C SER A 156 -25.93 -14.89 19.75
N MET A 157 -24.92 -14.29 19.10
CA MET A 157 -24.91 -12.89 18.67
C MET A 157 -24.97 -12.73 17.14
N ARG A 158 -25.25 -13.80 16.39
CA ARG A 158 -25.09 -13.87 14.92
C ARG A 158 -25.76 -12.70 14.20
N ASP A 159 -27.01 -12.40 14.53
CA ASP A 159 -27.77 -11.33 13.85
C ASP A 159 -27.11 -9.96 14.02
N ARG A 160 -26.54 -9.68 15.20
CA ARG A 160 -25.82 -8.42 15.46
C ARG A 160 -24.52 -8.36 14.65
N LEU A 161 -23.80 -9.47 14.55
CA LEU A 161 -22.58 -9.57 13.74
C LEU A 161 -22.90 -9.36 12.26
N ILE A 162 -23.96 -10.01 11.74
CA ILE A 162 -24.42 -9.86 10.35
C ILE A 162 -24.79 -8.41 10.06
N GLN A 163 -25.60 -7.78 10.92
CA GLN A 163 -26.00 -6.40 10.71
C GLN A 163 -24.79 -5.45 10.70
N ARG A 164 -23.81 -5.69 11.56
CA ARG A 164 -22.56 -4.91 11.60
C ARG A 164 -21.75 -5.10 10.33
N GLU A 165 -21.49 -6.34 9.93
CA GLU A 165 -20.80 -6.72 8.70
C GLU A 165 -21.46 -6.11 7.46
N PHE A 166 -22.77 -6.27 7.32
CA PHE A 166 -23.53 -5.73 6.20
C PHE A 166 -23.37 -4.21 6.08
N ARG A 167 -23.51 -3.47 7.20
CA ARG A 167 -23.35 -2.01 7.22
C ARG A 167 -21.95 -1.58 6.81
N LEU A 168 -20.91 -2.26 7.32
CA LEU A 168 -19.52 -1.94 7.00
C LEU A 168 -19.20 -2.28 5.53
N ARG A 169 -19.63 -3.44 5.03
CA ARG A 169 -19.45 -3.86 3.63
C ARG A 169 -20.11 -2.88 2.66
N LYS A 170 -21.36 -2.51 2.92
CA LYS A 170 -22.08 -1.51 2.12
C LYS A 170 -21.35 -0.17 2.13
N ALA A 171 -20.92 0.31 3.30
CA ALA A 171 -20.16 1.55 3.41
C ALA A 171 -18.83 1.49 2.65
N LEU A 172 -18.13 0.36 2.66
CA LEU A 172 -16.89 0.17 1.92
C LEU A 172 -17.13 0.23 0.41
N GLN A 173 -18.13 -0.49 -0.09
CA GLN A 173 -18.51 -0.47 -1.50
C GLN A 173 -18.88 0.95 -1.97
N GLU A 174 -19.71 1.66 -1.20
CA GLU A 174 -20.08 3.06 -1.49
C GLU A 174 -18.86 4.00 -1.45
N THR A 175 -17.94 3.79 -0.50
CA THR A 175 -16.74 4.62 -0.34
C THR A 175 -15.77 4.39 -1.50
N VAL A 176 -15.50 3.13 -1.85
CA VAL A 176 -14.65 2.75 -2.98
C VAL A 176 -15.19 3.30 -4.30
N ALA A 177 -16.50 3.15 -4.55
CA ALA A 177 -17.14 3.70 -5.74
C ALA A 177 -16.99 5.24 -5.84
N LYS A 178 -16.95 5.94 -4.68
CA LYS A 178 -16.70 7.38 -4.65
C LYS A 178 -15.25 7.75 -4.88
N ILE A 179 -14.27 6.93 -4.48
CA ILE A 179 -12.84 7.25 -4.59
C ILE A 179 -12.45 7.47 -6.05
N GLY A 180 -12.82 6.58 -6.97
CA GLY A 180 -12.56 6.74 -8.39
C GLY A 180 -12.48 5.43 -9.15
N THR A 181 -12.28 5.54 -10.47
CA THR A 181 -12.23 4.42 -11.39
C THR A 181 -11.17 3.40 -11.01
N GLY A 182 -11.55 2.12 -11.01
CA GLY A 182 -10.63 0.99 -10.83
C GLY A 182 -10.29 0.64 -9.39
N VAL A 183 -10.67 1.44 -8.39
CA VAL A 183 -10.58 1.02 -6.98
C VAL A 183 -11.60 -0.08 -6.70
N ALA A 184 -11.23 -1.06 -5.88
CA ALA A 184 -12.13 -2.16 -5.50
C ALA A 184 -11.97 -2.58 -4.03
N PRO A 185 -13.04 -3.01 -3.33
CA PRO A 185 -12.93 -3.61 -2.02
C PRO A 185 -12.24 -4.97 -2.12
N LEU A 186 -11.23 -5.22 -1.29
CA LEU A 186 -10.48 -6.49 -1.29
C LEU A 186 -10.75 -7.32 -0.05
N TRP A 187 -10.65 -6.70 1.13
CA TRP A 187 -10.71 -7.41 2.40
C TRP A 187 -11.45 -6.56 3.43
N LEU A 188 -12.39 -7.18 4.13
CA LEU A 188 -13.04 -6.58 5.30
C LEU A 188 -13.37 -7.72 6.26
N ARG A 189 -12.60 -7.80 7.33
CA ARG A 189 -12.71 -8.85 8.35
C ARG A 189 -12.56 -8.26 9.71
N MET A 190 -13.23 -8.86 10.69
CA MET A 190 -12.89 -8.61 12.09
C MET A 190 -11.40 -8.87 12.29
N ASN A 191 -10.74 -8.10 13.14
CA ASN A 191 -9.39 -8.43 13.59
C ASN A 191 -9.41 -9.84 14.22
N PRO A 192 -8.43 -10.73 13.95
CA PRO A 192 -8.41 -12.06 14.53
C PRO A 192 -8.62 -12.02 16.05
N PHE A 193 -9.66 -12.70 16.50
CA PHE A 193 -10.07 -12.69 17.90
C PHE A 193 -9.25 -13.74 18.66
N PRO A 194 -8.45 -13.35 19.67
CA PRO A 194 -7.59 -14.29 20.37
C PRO A 194 -8.39 -15.38 21.09
N ILE A 195 -7.93 -16.63 21.02
CA ILE A 195 -8.63 -17.77 21.66
C ILE A 195 -8.67 -17.73 23.19
N ASN A 196 -7.87 -16.87 23.82
CA ASN A 196 -7.85 -16.66 25.27
C ASN A 196 -8.59 -15.39 25.70
N GLU A 197 -9.16 -14.64 24.75
CA GLU A 197 -9.91 -13.42 25.03
C GLU A 197 -11.34 -13.74 25.48
N ASN A 198 -11.94 -12.86 26.27
CA ASN A 198 -13.31 -13.07 26.73
C ASN A 198 -14.31 -12.86 25.57
N PRO A 199 -15.14 -13.86 25.21
CA PRO A 199 -16.05 -13.79 24.06
C PRO A 199 -17.00 -12.56 24.08
N LYS A 200 -17.30 -12.01 25.26
CA LYS A 200 -18.15 -10.81 25.39
C LYS A 200 -17.62 -9.58 24.64
N TYR A 201 -16.32 -9.53 24.35
CA TYR A 201 -15.69 -8.43 23.63
C TYR A 201 -15.77 -8.55 22.10
N LEU A 202 -16.24 -9.68 21.59
CA LEU A 202 -16.28 -9.98 20.15
C LEU A 202 -17.01 -8.89 19.33
N ILE A 203 -18.13 -8.39 19.84
CA ILE A 203 -18.93 -7.38 19.13
C ILE A 203 -18.23 -6.02 19.05
N ALA A 204 -17.29 -5.73 19.97
CA ALA A 204 -16.54 -4.50 20.02
C ALA A 204 -15.24 -4.57 19.19
N SER A 205 -14.81 -5.76 18.78
CA SER A 205 -13.56 -5.95 18.03
C SER A 205 -13.53 -5.11 16.75
N PRO A 206 -12.42 -4.41 16.44
CA PRO A 206 -12.30 -3.63 15.22
C PRO A 206 -12.19 -4.54 13.98
N TYR A 207 -12.34 -3.94 12.80
CA TYR A 207 -12.15 -4.60 11.52
C TYR A 207 -10.86 -4.11 10.85
N LEU A 208 -10.22 -5.04 10.16
CA LEU A 208 -9.15 -4.79 9.21
C LEU A 208 -9.79 -4.61 7.83
N MET A 209 -9.43 -3.54 7.13
CA MET A 209 -9.99 -3.19 5.84
C MET A 209 -8.89 -2.99 4.81
N CYS A 210 -8.95 -3.70 3.69
CA CYS A 210 -8.11 -3.48 2.51
C CYS A 210 -8.95 -3.21 1.27
N ILE A 211 -8.43 -2.34 0.41
CA ILE A 211 -8.91 -2.03 -0.93
C ILE A 211 -7.76 -2.17 -1.93
N ILE A 212 -8.05 -2.46 -3.19
CA ILE A 212 -7.08 -2.36 -4.27
C ILE A 212 -7.04 -0.92 -4.77
N SER A 213 -5.87 -0.28 -4.71
CA SER A 213 -5.65 1.06 -5.26
C SER A 213 -4.26 1.20 -5.88
N LEU A 214 -4.01 2.26 -6.66
CA LEU A 214 -2.71 2.54 -7.28
C LEU A 214 -1.71 3.15 -6.28
N ASN A 215 -0.51 2.58 -6.18
CA ASN A 215 0.62 3.15 -5.44
C ASN A 215 1.32 4.28 -6.23
N ASP A 216 2.39 4.83 -5.66
CA ASP A 216 3.24 5.85 -6.27
C ASP A 216 3.89 5.39 -7.60
N CYS A 217 4.03 4.08 -7.85
CA CYS A 217 4.57 3.53 -9.09
C CYS A 217 3.49 3.25 -10.16
N LEU A 218 2.22 3.57 -9.88
CA LEU A 218 1.06 3.19 -10.69
C LEU A 218 0.84 1.66 -10.77
N GLU A 219 1.23 0.94 -9.73
CA GLU A 219 0.97 -0.49 -9.54
C GLU A 219 -0.23 -0.67 -8.59
N TRP A 220 -1.07 -1.66 -8.88
CA TRP A 220 -2.19 -2.02 -8.02
C TRP A 220 -1.68 -2.69 -6.74
N THR A 221 -2.08 -2.16 -5.59
CA THR A 221 -1.63 -2.61 -4.27
C THR A 221 -2.80 -2.73 -3.29
N PRO A 222 -2.76 -3.70 -2.36
CA PRO A 222 -3.66 -3.74 -1.19
C PRO A 222 -3.34 -2.61 -0.21
N THR A 223 -4.20 -1.60 -0.14
CA THR A 223 -4.07 -0.45 0.79
C THR A 223 -5.22 -0.43 1.79
N GLY A 224 -5.05 0.14 2.98
CA GLY A 224 -6.08 -0.03 4.01
C GLY A 224 -5.79 0.53 5.40
N ASP A 225 -6.75 0.31 6.30
CA ASP A 225 -6.75 0.73 7.72
C ASP A 225 -7.19 -0.42 8.65
N GLU A 226 -6.68 -0.43 9.89
CA GLU A 226 -6.84 -1.50 10.91
C GLU A 226 -7.84 -1.16 12.04
N GLN A 227 -8.26 0.10 12.16
CA GLN A 227 -9.12 0.57 13.26
C GLN A 227 -10.58 0.80 12.84
N ILE A 228 -11.12 -0.05 11.96
CA ILE A 228 -12.48 0.13 11.45
C ILE A 228 -13.50 -0.39 12.46
N THR A 229 -14.05 0.49 13.27
CA THR A 229 -15.12 0.12 14.23
C THR A 229 -16.50 0.46 13.67
N THR A 230 -16.59 1.56 12.92
CA THR A 230 -17.86 2.12 12.45
C THR A 230 -17.85 2.45 10.96
N VAL A 231 -19.04 2.66 10.39
CA VAL A 231 -19.22 3.19 9.02
C VAL A 231 -18.53 4.55 8.84
N ARG A 232 -18.45 5.36 9.90
CA ARG A 232 -17.76 6.66 9.85
C ARG A 232 -16.27 6.47 9.58
N ASP A 233 -15.65 5.45 10.15
CA ASP A 233 -14.21 5.19 10.01
C ASP A 233 -13.85 4.82 8.57
N ILE A 234 -14.69 4.01 7.91
CA ILE A 234 -14.57 3.74 6.46
C ILE A 234 -14.70 5.03 5.65
N ARG A 235 -15.73 5.83 5.93
CA ARG A 235 -16.00 7.06 5.16
C ARG A 235 -14.89 8.12 5.31
N LYS A 236 -14.19 8.17 6.45
CA LYS A 236 -13.04 9.07 6.66
C LYS A 236 -11.92 8.82 5.63
N GLN A 237 -11.76 7.57 5.18
CA GLN A 237 -10.71 7.18 4.24
C GLN A 237 -10.87 7.84 2.86
N TYR A 238 -12.11 8.21 2.48
CA TYR A 238 -12.41 8.79 1.17
C TYR A 238 -11.50 9.96 0.80
N ARG A 239 -11.41 10.99 1.67
CA ARG A 239 -10.70 12.24 1.33
C ARG A 239 -9.22 11.98 1.07
N TRP A 240 -8.60 11.19 1.93
CA TRP A 240 -7.18 10.88 1.82
C TRP A 240 -6.91 10.02 0.58
N LEU A 241 -7.63 8.92 0.40
CA LEU A 241 -7.44 8.01 -0.74
C LEU A 241 -7.75 8.66 -2.08
N ALA A 242 -8.86 9.40 -2.20
CA ALA A 242 -9.27 10.03 -3.45
C ALA A 242 -8.28 11.10 -3.92
N ARG A 243 -7.64 11.82 -2.99
CA ARG A 243 -6.62 12.83 -3.29
C ARG A 243 -5.42 12.24 -4.05
N TYR A 244 -5.00 11.03 -3.69
CA TYR A 244 -3.85 10.37 -4.32
C TYR A 244 -4.24 9.46 -5.48
N HIS A 245 -5.34 8.72 -5.34
CA HIS A 245 -5.74 7.73 -6.32
C HIS A 245 -6.24 8.35 -7.63
N ARG A 246 -7.09 9.38 -7.58
CA ARG A 246 -7.69 9.94 -8.81
C ARG A 246 -6.64 10.49 -9.78
N PRO A 247 -5.65 11.30 -9.34
CA PRO A 247 -4.59 11.75 -10.24
C PRO A 247 -3.80 10.58 -10.83
N ARG A 248 -3.50 9.54 -10.04
CA ARG A 248 -2.78 8.35 -10.51
C ARG A 248 -3.57 7.58 -11.56
N ALA A 249 -4.88 7.38 -11.34
CA ALA A 249 -5.75 6.72 -12.30
C ALA A 249 -5.82 7.52 -13.62
N GLN A 250 -6.00 8.84 -13.54
CA GLN A 250 -5.97 9.71 -14.71
C GLN A 250 -4.64 9.67 -15.46
N THR A 251 -3.52 9.65 -14.74
CA THR A 251 -2.20 9.50 -15.35
C THR A 251 -2.06 8.15 -16.03
N LEU A 252 -2.41 7.05 -15.35
CA LEU A 252 -2.34 5.70 -15.91
C LEU A 252 -3.20 5.59 -17.18
N ASP A 253 -4.44 6.07 -17.15
CA ASP A 253 -5.34 6.09 -18.31
C ASP A 253 -4.74 6.87 -19.48
N ARG A 254 -4.13 8.03 -19.20
CA ARG A 254 -3.45 8.83 -20.22
C ARG A 254 -2.26 8.08 -20.83
N LEU A 255 -1.40 7.49 -20.00
CA LEU A 255 -0.22 6.74 -20.46
C LEU A 255 -0.64 5.55 -21.33
N VAL A 256 -1.69 4.84 -20.94
CA VAL A 256 -2.28 3.74 -21.74
C VAL A 256 -2.82 4.26 -23.07
N ALA A 257 -3.57 5.36 -23.06
CA ALA A 257 -4.18 5.92 -24.26
C ALA A 257 -3.15 6.46 -25.26
N THR A 258 -2.03 7.01 -24.78
CA THR A 258 -0.97 7.55 -25.64
C THR A 258 0.13 6.55 -25.96
N GLY A 259 0.11 5.35 -25.35
CA GLY A 259 1.19 4.37 -25.46
C GLY A 259 2.52 4.87 -24.89
N SER A 260 2.49 5.85 -23.99
CA SER A 260 3.70 6.47 -23.43
C SER A 260 4.19 5.73 -22.19
N GLN A 261 5.51 5.64 -22.04
CA GLN A 261 6.17 5.09 -20.85
C GLN A 261 5.95 5.98 -19.61
N GLY A 262 5.84 7.30 -19.81
CA GLY A 262 5.77 8.26 -18.72
C GLY A 262 6.03 9.69 -19.19
N SER A 263 6.26 10.57 -18.22
CA SER A 263 6.68 11.94 -18.47
C SER A 263 7.95 12.31 -17.73
N ILE A 264 8.63 13.34 -18.21
CA ILE A 264 9.79 13.94 -17.57
C ILE A 264 9.62 15.46 -17.56
N ASP A 265 10.01 16.10 -16.46
CA ASP A 265 10.04 17.56 -16.43
C ASP A 265 11.33 18.17 -16.98
N GLU A 266 11.22 19.42 -17.40
CA GLU A 266 12.32 20.17 -18.03
C GLU A 266 13.58 20.25 -17.15
N LEU A 267 13.43 20.27 -15.83
CA LEU A 267 14.57 20.31 -14.91
C LEU A 267 15.27 18.95 -14.80
N SER A 268 14.50 17.88 -14.64
CA SER A 268 15.01 16.51 -14.67
C SER A 268 15.68 16.22 -16.01
N LEU A 269 15.10 16.69 -17.11
CA LEU A 269 15.66 16.54 -18.45
C LEU A 269 16.98 17.30 -18.63
N ALA A 270 17.08 18.54 -18.13
CA ALA A 270 18.32 19.32 -18.16
C ALA A 270 19.47 18.58 -17.43
N ILE A 271 19.17 17.94 -16.30
CA ILE A 271 20.19 17.20 -15.53
C ILE A 271 20.62 15.93 -16.24
N ILE A 272 19.69 15.19 -16.85
CA ILE A 272 20.04 14.04 -17.70
C ILE A 272 20.89 14.48 -18.90
N ALA A 273 20.50 15.57 -19.57
CA ALA A 273 21.19 16.08 -20.74
C ALA A 273 22.61 16.56 -20.40
N ALA A 274 22.79 17.23 -19.26
CA ALA A 274 24.11 17.65 -18.78
C ALA A 274 25.08 16.48 -18.53
N GLN A 275 24.55 15.28 -18.27
CA GLN A 275 25.34 14.05 -18.12
C GLN A 275 25.52 13.28 -19.45
N GLY A 276 24.97 13.78 -20.55
CA GLY A 276 25.01 13.11 -21.86
C GLY A 276 24.22 11.81 -21.91
N LEU A 277 23.27 11.60 -20.99
CA LEU A 277 22.53 10.35 -20.86
C LEU A 277 21.23 10.35 -21.67
N ASN A 278 20.80 9.18 -22.12
CA ASN A 278 19.53 9.00 -22.79
C ASN A 278 18.36 9.08 -21.77
N PRO A 279 17.36 9.97 -21.96
CA PRO A 279 16.24 10.12 -21.03
C PRO A 279 15.39 8.86 -20.84
N GLY A 280 15.20 8.05 -21.88
CA GLY A 280 14.41 6.83 -21.80
C GLY A 280 15.14 5.71 -21.06
N ASP A 281 16.46 5.60 -21.21
CA ASP A 281 17.27 4.66 -20.42
C ASP A 281 17.24 5.02 -18.93
N VAL A 282 17.41 6.30 -18.60
CA VAL A 282 17.33 6.78 -17.21
C VAL A 282 15.93 6.57 -16.65
N PHE A 283 14.87 6.80 -17.44
CA PHE A 283 13.50 6.54 -17.01
C PHE A 283 13.27 5.06 -16.71
N ARG A 284 13.68 4.16 -17.61
CA ARG A 284 13.55 2.71 -17.42
C ARG A 284 14.29 2.25 -16.17
N LEU A 285 15.51 2.75 -15.96
CA LEU A 285 16.29 2.47 -14.76
C LEU A 285 15.58 2.95 -13.50
N ALA A 286 15.16 4.21 -13.44
CA ALA A 286 14.47 4.78 -12.28
C ALA A 286 13.14 4.06 -11.98
N HIS A 287 12.40 3.66 -13.02
CA HIS A 287 11.18 2.88 -12.86
C HIS A 287 11.47 1.49 -12.30
N GLN A 288 12.47 0.78 -12.84
CA GLN A 288 12.88 -0.53 -12.34
C GLN A 288 13.32 -0.47 -10.88
N GLU A 289 14.13 0.52 -10.51
CA GLU A 289 14.53 0.78 -9.12
C GLU A 289 13.33 1.09 -8.24
N ALA A 290 12.35 1.85 -8.73
CA ALA A 290 11.13 2.15 -7.98
C ALA A 290 10.25 0.91 -7.75
N LEU A 291 10.33 -0.11 -8.61
CA LEU A 291 9.64 -1.39 -8.43
C LEU A 291 10.33 -2.28 -7.37
N THR A 292 11.65 -2.13 -7.16
CA THR A 292 12.44 -2.92 -6.21
C THR A 292 12.63 -2.22 -4.86
N ASP A 293 12.79 -0.90 -4.80
CA ASP A 293 12.91 -0.08 -3.58
C ASP A 293 11.98 1.14 -3.66
N ARG A 294 11.29 1.47 -2.56
CA ARG A 294 10.45 2.68 -2.48
C ARG A 294 11.23 3.96 -2.74
N ARG A 295 12.53 3.95 -2.44
CA ARG A 295 13.41 5.10 -2.63
C ARG A 295 13.63 5.37 -4.11
N GLY A 296 13.67 4.31 -4.92
CA GLY A 296 13.56 4.35 -6.39
C GLY A 296 14.35 5.46 -7.06
N SER A 297 15.54 5.78 -6.52
CA SER A 297 16.27 6.98 -6.89
C SER A 297 17.57 6.66 -7.61
N VAL A 298 17.71 7.23 -8.80
CA VAL A 298 18.97 7.29 -9.55
C VAL A 298 19.73 8.51 -9.07
N GLN A 299 20.89 8.28 -8.47
CA GLN A 299 21.75 9.35 -7.97
C GLN A 299 22.69 9.84 -9.06
N PHE A 300 22.78 11.14 -9.24
CA PHE A 300 23.73 11.76 -10.15
C PHE A 300 24.86 12.39 -9.33
N HIS A 301 26.08 12.09 -9.74
CA HIS A 301 27.27 12.73 -9.21
C HIS A 301 27.72 13.76 -10.22
N ARG A 302 28.04 14.97 -9.76
CA ARG A 302 28.62 15.99 -10.62
C ARG A 302 30.04 15.58 -11.01
N PRO A 303 30.37 15.47 -12.32
CA PRO A 303 31.69 15.05 -12.77
C PRO A 303 32.79 16.08 -12.44
N ASP A 304 32.43 17.35 -12.20
CA ASP A 304 33.34 18.46 -11.91
C ASP A 304 33.59 18.71 -10.41
N ARG A 305 32.94 17.96 -9.51
CA ARG A 305 33.16 18.08 -8.05
C ARG A 305 33.36 16.72 -7.40
N PRO A 306 34.59 16.36 -6.99
CA PRO A 306 34.83 15.11 -6.27
C PRO A 306 34.18 15.20 -4.88
N GLN A 307 33.22 14.32 -4.60
CA GLN A 307 32.66 14.04 -3.27
C GLN A 307 32.28 15.26 -2.40
N ASP A 308 31.87 16.37 -3.00
CA ASP A 308 31.38 17.51 -2.22
C ASP A 308 29.96 17.15 -1.73
N ALA A 309 29.85 16.78 -0.46
CA ALA A 309 28.62 16.31 0.17
C ALA A 309 27.48 17.35 0.16
N SER A 310 27.79 18.57 -0.23
CA SER A 310 26.94 19.76 -0.23
C SER A 310 25.87 19.78 -1.32
N HIS A 311 25.94 18.95 -2.38
CA HIS A 311 24.87 18.85 -3.38
C HIS A 311 24.57 17.39 -3.75
N ARG A 312 23.30 16.98 -3.61
CA ARG A 312 22.84 15.62 -3.95
C ARG A 312 21.66 15.68 -4.91
N ASP A 313 21.90 15.33 -6.16
CA ASP A 313 20.88 15.24 -7.20
C ASP A 313 20.35 13.81 -7.28
N GLN A 314 19.04 13.66 -7.12
CA GLN A 314 18.37 12.36 -7.17
C GLN A 314 17.15 12.43 -8.08
N LEU A 315 17.13 11.61 -9.12
CA LEU A 315 15.93 11.38 -9.93
C LEU A 315 15.16 10.20 -9.39
N TYR A 316 13.85 10.31 -9.28
CA TYR A 316 13.00 9.20 -8.84
C TYR A 316 11.73 9.12 -9.66
N TYR A 317 11.25 7.90 -9.87
CA TYR A 317 10.00 7.65 -10.58
C TYR A 317 8.81 7.70 -9.62
N ARG A 318 7.84 8.57 -9.91
CA ARG A 318 6.61 8.69 -9.11
C ARG A 318 5.44 9.26 -9.92
N ASP A 319 4.29 8.62 -9.77
CA ASP A 319 3.02 8.94 -10.41
C ASP A 319 3.15 9.00 -11.95
N GLY A 320 3.92 8.09 -12.57
CA GLY A 320 4.12 8.08 -14.03
C GLY A 320 5.07 9.16 -14.55
N ARG A 321 5.85 9.78 -13.66
CA ARG A 321 6.77 10.87 -14.00
C ARG A 321 8.13 10.67 -13.35
N LEU A 322 9.19 11.01 -14.10
CA LEU A 322 10.51 11.20 -13.54
C LEU A 322 10.58 12.60 -12.91
N LYS A 323 10.89 12.63 -11.61
CA LYS A 323 10.96 13.83 -10.79
C LYS A 323 12.36 13.95 -10.21
N ILE A 324 12.76 15.17 -9.84
CA ILE A 324 14.05 15.42 -9.22
C ILE A 324 13.95 15.97 -7.80
N ILE A 325 14.91 15.54 -6.97
CA ILE A 325 15.33 16.19 -5.73
C ILE A 325 16.73 16.75 -5.91
N ILE A 326 16.93 18.02 -5.57
CA ILE A 326 18.27 18.64 -5.48
C ILE A 326 18.44 19.06 -4.04
N GLY A 327 19.23 18.32 -3.27
CA GLY A 327 19.62 18.70 -1.91
C GLY A 327 20.80 19.66 -1.95
N PHE A 328 20.81 20.67 -1.07
CA PHE A 328 21.95 21.57 -0.91
C PHE A 328 22.10 22.09 0.52
N ASP A 329 23.27 22.65 0.85
CA ASP A 329 23.47 23.28 2.16
C ASP A 329 22.51 24.45 2.33
N GLY A 330 21.60 24.32 3.32
CA GLY A 330 20.56 25.32 3.56
C GLY A 330 19.31 25.15 2.71
N GLY A 331 19.04 23.98 2.12
CA GLY A 331 17.74 23.75 1.51
C GLY A 331 17.57 22.48 0.69
N VAL A 332 16.42 22.39 0.04
CA VAL A 332 16.08 21.28 -0.85
C VAL A 332 15.12 21.73 -1.93
N TYR A 333 15.31 21.20 -3.13
CA TYR A 333 14.36 21.27 -4.21
C TYR A 333 13.58 19.97 -4.33
N THR A 334 12.25 20.02 -4.44
CA THR A 334 11.42 18.85 -4.74
C THR A 334 10.31 19.20 -5.73
N SER A 335 10.37 18.64 -6.95
CA SER A 335 9.29 18.53 -7.96
C SER A 335 8.57 19.78 -8.47
N ASP A 336 8.67 20.93 -7.80
CA ASP A 336 8.05 22.23 -8.11
C ASP A 336 8.29 23.30 -7.03
N VAL A 337 8.94 22.93 -5.92
CA VAL A 337 9.26 23.83 -4.81
C VAL A 337 10.75 23.81 -4.53
N LEU A 338 11.34 25.00 -4.48
CA LEU A 338 12.65 25.22 -3.89
C LEU A 338 12.45 25.74 -2.46
N SER A 339 12.78 24.93 -1.46
CA SER A 339 12.77 25.31 -0.04
C SER A 339 14.16 25.75 0.38
N VAL A 340 14.32 27.02 0.74
CA VAL A 340 15.56 27.56 1.33
C VAL A 340 15.35 27.68 2.83
N TRP A 341 16.19 27.04 3.63
CA TRP A 341 16.13 27.03 5.09
C TRP A 341 16.72 28.30 5.67
N GLY A 342 16.06 28.82 6.69
CA GLY A 342 16.41 30.06 7.35
C GLY A 342 15.19 30.87 7.74
N ASP A 343 15.42 31.89 8.56
CA ASP A 343 14.38 32.81 8.99
C ASP A 343 14.33 33.99 8.02
N PHE A 344 13.34 33.95 7.11
CA PHE A 344 13.13 34.99 6.11
C PHE A 344 11.91 35.85 6.49
N PRO A 345 12.00 37.19 6.44
CA PRO A 345 10.84 38.04 6.62
C PRO A 345 9.91 37.96 5.39
N GLU A 346 8.61 38.21 5.58
CA GLU A 346 7.61 38.17 4.50
C GLU A 346 7.96 39.07 3.30
N THR A 347 8.68 40.17 3.54
CA THR A 347 9.17 41.08 2.50
C THR A 347 10.09 40.37 1.49
N VAL A 348 10.88 39.38 1.93
CA VAL A 348 11.73 38.57 1.04
C VAL A 348 10.88 37.68 0.15
N ALA A 349 9.82 37.05 0.69
CA ALA A 349 8.89 36.27 -0.14
C ALA A 349 8.21 37.14 -1.20
N HIS A 350 7.76 38.34 -0.85
CA HIS A 350 7.18 39.27 -1.83
C HIS A 350 8.16 39.64 -2.95
N ALA A 351 9.43 39.88 -2.62
CA ALA A 351 10.48 40.22 -3.59
C ALA A 351 10.91 39.03 -4.46
N ALA A 352 10.73 37.79 -3.99
CA ALA A 352 11.13 36.59 -4.69
C ALA A 352 10.24 36.25 -5.89
N ARG A 353 8.98 36.72 -5.91
CA ARG A 353 8.06 36.46 -7.01
C ARG A 353 8.58 37.07 -8.33
N GLY A 354 8.58 36.28 -9.40
CA GLY A 354 9.09 36.70 -10.71
C GLY A 354 10.61 36.61 -10.86
N LYS A 355 11.34 36.25 -9.81
CA LYS A 355 12.79 35.96 -9.87
C LYS A 355 13.03 34.54 -10.38
N ARG A 356 14.20 34.31 -10.95
CA ARG A 356 14.60 32.98 -11.43
C ARG A 356 15.20 32.15 -10.29
N LEU A 357 15.05 30.82 -10.32
CA LEU A 357 15.57 29.94 -9.26
C LEU A 357 17.09 29.98 -9.13
N ASP A 358 17.81 30.18 -10.23
CA ASP A 358 19.27 30.32 -10.25
C ASP A 358 19.79 31.57 -9.54
N GLN A 359 18.90 32.52 -9.19
CA GLN A 359 19.24 33.67 -8.36
C GLN A 359 19.24 33.35 -6.86
N PHE A 360 18.71 32.19 -6.47
CA PHE A 360 18.68 31.73 -5.08
C PHE A 360 19.67 30.59 -4.83
N VAL A 361 19.83 29.70 -5.81
CA VAL A 361 20.75 28.57 -5.73
C VAL A 361 21.50 28.43 -7.05
N ASP A 362 22.83 28.45 -7.00
CA ASP A 362 23.65 28.22 -8.19
C ASP A 362 23.63 26.75 -8.60
N HIS A 363 22.63 26.39 -9.39
CA HIS A 363 22.50 25.08 -10.03
C HIS A 363 22.48 25.21 -11.55
N ALA A 364 23.32 24.45 -12.25
CA ALA A 364 23.38 24.47 -13.72
C ALA A 364 22.01 24.25 -14.36
N ALA A 365 21.23 23.29 -13.84
CA ALA A 365 19.88 23.00 -14.30
C ALA A 365 18.89 24.16 -14.12
N PHE A 366 19.01 24.95 -13.03
CA PHE A 366 18.17 26.14 -12.85
C PHE A 366 18.54 27.25 -13.85
N ARG A 367 19.84 27.39 -14.17
CA ARG A 367 20.31 28.34 -15.18
C ARG A 367 19.81 28.00 -16.57
N GLU A 368 19.91 26.73 -16.95
CA GLU A 368 19.50 26.21 -18.25
C GLU A 368 17.98 26.31 -18.45
N THR A 369 17.20 25.91 -17.46
CA THR A 369 15.74 25.92 -17.55
C THR A 369 15.14 27.32 -17.39
N GLY A 370 15.84 28.25 -16.72
CA GLY A 370 15.36 29.62 -16.53
C GLY A 370 14.04 29.71 -15.75
N ILE A 371 13.77 28.74 -14.87
CA ILE A 371 12.51 28.64 -14.13
C ILE A 371 12.29 29.88 -13.27
N VAL A 372 11.08 30.41 -13.31
CA VAL A 372 10.67 31.62 -12.59
C VAL A 372 9.70 31.30 -11.46
N VAL A 373 9.97 31.86 -10.27
CA VAL A 373 9.12 31.78 -9.08
C VAL A 373 7.76 32.39 -9.35
N LYS A 374 6.70 31.61 -9.10
CA LYS A 374 5.30 32.04 -9.25
C LYS A 374 4.69 32.48 -7.94
N VAL A 375 4.96 31.75 -6.87
CA VAL A 375 4.47 32.00 -5.52
C VAL A 375 5.64 31.77 -4.57
N ALA A 376 5.78 32.61 -3.56
CA ALA A 376 6.79 32.47 -2.52
C ALA A 376 6.09 32.63 -1.17
N GLU A 377 6.36 31.71 -0.25
CA GLU A 377 5.73 31.66 1.07
C GLU A 377 6.81 31.46 2.14
N THR A 378 6.73 32.24 3.21
CA THR A 378 7.55 32.03 4.40
C THR A 378 6.81 31.10 5.35
N ARG A 379 7.50 30.08 5.84
CA ARG A 379 7.08 29.28 7.00
C ARG A 379 8.19 29.27 8.03
N GLN A 380 7.88 28.79 9.24
CA GLN A 380 8.88 28.72 10.30
C GLN A 380 10.13 27.94 9.81
N GLY A 381 11.27 28.63 9.76
CA GLY A 381 12.56 28.09 9.33
C GLY A 381 12.75 27.86 7.83
N ALA A 382 11.86 28.33 6.94
CA ALA A 382 12.07 28.21 5.49
C ALA A 382 11.32 29.25 4.63
N LEU A 383 11.88 29.52 3.46
CA LEU A 383 11.25 30.19 2.32
C LEU A 383 10.97 29.17 1.22
N ASP A 384 9.70 28.94 0.92
CA ASP A 384 9.25 28.00 -0.12
C ASP A 384 8.93 28.76 -1.41
N LEU A 385 9.74 28.53 -2.45
CA LEU A 385 9.65 29.15 -3.76
C LEU A 385 8.99 28.19 -4.75
N ASN A 386 7.70 28.39 -4.99
CA ASN A 386 6.86 27.55 -5.84
C ASN A 386 6.88 28.04 -7.29
N HIS A 387 6.94 27.10 -8.22
CA HIS A 387 6.88 27.40 -9.66
C HIS A 387 6.07 26.35 -10.42
N ARG A 388 6.00 26.49 -11.75
CA ARG A 388 5.40 25.47 -12.62
C ARG A 388 6.49 24.86 -13.48
N LEU A 389 6.48 23.55 -13.60
CA LEU A 389 7.32 22.81 -14.54
C LEU A 389 6.50 22.43 -15.76
N ARG A 390 7.12 22.53 -16.93
CA ARG A 390 6.64 21.82 -18.11
C ARG A 390 7.11 20.38 -18.06
N SER A 391 6.25 19.47 -18.49
CA SER A 391 6.60 18.07 -18.68
C SER A 391 6.31 17.66 -20.12
N ILE A 392 7.18 16.82 -20.67
CA ILE A 392 7.00 16.19 -21.97
C ILE A 392 7.00 14.67 -21.80
N SER A 393 6.52 13.94 -22.80
CA SER A 393 6.61 12.48 -22.76
C SER A 393 8.06 12.01 -22.89
N ILE A 394 8.35 10.81 -22.38
CA ILE A 394 9.68 10.21 -22.51
C ILE A 394 10.07 10.04 -23.97
N GLU A 395 9.13 9.67 -24.83
CA GLU A 395 9.37 9.46 -26.26
C GLU A 395 9.77 10.76 -26.98
N GLU A 396 9.17 11.88 -26.58
CA GLU A 396 9.55 13.20 -27.10
C GLU A 396 10.93 13.63 -26.57
N ALA A 397 11.23 13.32 -25.32
CA ALA A 397 12.54 13.59 -24.73
C ALA A 397 13.67 12.79 -25.42
N GLU A 398 13.46 11.49 -25.66
CA GLU A 398 14.38 10.65 -26.43
C GLU A 398 14.59 11.19 -27.85
N ARG A 399 13.52 11.63 -28.52
CA ARG A 399 13.62 12.23 -29.87
C ARG A 399 14.50 13.48 -29.87
N ARG A 400 14.32 14.37 -28.89
CA ARG A 400 15.14 15.59 -28.77
C ARG A 400 16.61 15.27 -28.50
N TRP A 401 16.86 14.30 -27.63
CA TRP A 401 18.21 13.85 -27.32
C TRP A 401 18.94 13.28 -28.56
N MET A 402 18.26 12.43 -29.34
CA MET A 402 18.84 11.88 -30.58
C MET A 402 19.14 12.95 -31.65
N LEU A 403 18.36 14.03 -31.69
CA LEU A 403 18.61 15.14 -32.61
C LEU A 403 19.78 16.01 -32.16
N ALA A 404 20.03 16.13 -30.86
CA ALA A 404 21.16 16.88 -30.31
C ALA A 404 22.50 16.13 -30.39
N ALA A 405 22.46 14.79 -30.53
CA ALA A 405 23.64 13.94 -30.68
C ALA A 405 24.15 13.82 -32.13
N LYS A 406 23.43 14.41 -33.10
CA LYS A 406 23.83 14.54 -34.51
C LYS A 406 24.30 15.96 -34.77
#